data_AF-E2D679-F1
#
_entry.id   AF-E2D679-F1
#
_cell.length_a   1.000
_cell.length_b   1.000
_cell.length_c   1.000
_cell.angle_alpha   90.00
_cell.angle_beta   90.00
_cell.angle_gamma   90.00
#
_symmetry.space_group_name_H-M   'P 1'
#
loop_
_entity.id
_entity.type
_entity.pdbx_description
1 polymer ?
#
loop_
_entity_poly.entity_id
_entity_poly.type
_entity_poly.pdbx_seq_one_letter_code
_entity_poly.pdbx_strand_id
1 'polypeptide(L)'
;MLPNRMVLSRQTEDQLKKLKGYTGITPNVAARLAFFRSVESEFRYSPERDSKKLDGSLVLDKITWLGETLQATELVLKMLYPQLEQKILIKAWAAHVDDGIAALRNYRSLKDFSKNI
;
A
#
# COMPACT_ATOMS: atom_id res chain seq x y z
N MET A 1 15.44 4.46 -2.78
CA MET A 1 15.07 3.02 -2.80
C MET A 1 14.34 2.70 -1.50
N LEU A 2 13.41 1.74 -1.48
CA LEU A 2 12.65 1.40 -0.27
C LEU A 2 13.54 0.65 0.75
N PRO A 3 13.31 0.80 2.07
CA PRO A 3 14.06 0.07 3.09
C PRO A 3 13.76 -1.44 3.03
N ASN A 4 14.66 -2.27 3.57
CA ASN A 4 14.51 -3.72 3.55
C ASN A 4 13.38 -4.23 4.44
N ARG A 5 13.04 -3.51 5.51
CA ARG A 5 11.91 -3.83 6.39
C ARG A 5 10.89 -2.71 6.29
N MET A 6 9.62 -3.09 6.14
CA MET A 6 8.53 -2.16 5.90
C MET A 6 7.35 -2.47 6.81
N VAL A 7 6.63 -1.41 7.18
CA VAL A 7 5.47 -1.46 8.06
C VAL A 7 4.46 -0.41 7.61
N LEU A 8 3.17 -0.72 7.74
CA LEU A 8 2.06 0.18 7.44
C LEU A 8 1.58 0.86 8.73
N SER A 9 0.60 1.76 8.61
CA SER A 9 -0.13 2.23 9.79
C SER A 9 -1.03 1.12 10.35
N ARG A 10 -1.31 1.17 11.65
CA ARG A 10 -2.26 0.22 12.27
C ARG A 10 -3.64 0.26 11.60
N GLN A 11 -4.11 1.46 11.24
CA GLN A 11 -5.39 1.66 10.56
C GLN A 11 -5.44 0.94 9.20
N THR A 12 -4.40 1.10 8.38
CA THR A 12 -4.31 0.44 7.07
C THR A 12 -4.21 -1.07 7.23
N GLU A 13 -3.45 -1.54 8.22
CA GLU A 13 -3.31 -2.96 8.53
C GLU A 13 -4.64 -3.61 8.91
N ASP A 14 -5.45 -2.96 9.75
CA ASP A 14 -6.76 -3.46 10.15
C ASP A 14 -7.73 -3.53 8.95
N GLN A 15 -7.66 -2.57 8.02
CA GLN A 15 -8.45 -2.60 6.78
C GLN A 15 -8.04 -3.77 5.88
N LEU A 16 -6.75 -4.04 5.74
CA LEU A 16 -6.25 -5.19 4.97
C LEU A 16 -6.67 -6.53 5.60
N LYS A 17 -6.60 -6.65 6.94
CA LYS A 17 -7.09 -7.83 7.67
C LYS A 17 -8.58 -8.05 7.48
N LYS A 18 -9.37 -6.97 7.52
CA LYS A 18 -10.81 -7.03 7.27
C LYS A 18 -11.11 -7.51 5.85
N LEU A 19 -10.40 -6.99 4.85
CA LEU A 19 -10.55 -7.42 3.46
C LEU A 19 -10.21 -8.91 3.29
N LYS A 20 -9.15 -9.40 3.95
CA LYS A 20 -8.83 -10.83 4.01
C LYS A 20 -10.01 -11.65 4.55
N GLY A 21 -10.64 -11.18 5.63
CA GLY A 21 -11.79 -11.85 6.24
C GLY A 21 -12.96 -12.02 5.26
N TYR A 22 -13.18 -11.06 4.35
CA TYR A 22 -14.28 -11.13 3.38
C TYR A 22 -13.94 -11.83 2.06
N THR A 23 -12.70 -11.70 1.58
CA THR A 23 -12.33 -12.10 0.21
C THR A 23 -11.32 -13.24 0.17
N GLY A 24 -10.66 -13.55 1.29
CA GLY A 24 -9.53 -14.49 1.35
C GLY A 24 -8.19 -13.90 0.88
N ILE A 25 -8.18 -12.67 0.33
CA ILE A 25 -6.97 -12.04 -0.21
C ILE A 25 -6.02 -11.68 0.93
N THR A 26 -4.76 -12.09 0.83
CA THR A 26 -3.77 -11.81 1.87
C THR A 26 -3.39 -10.32 1.92
N PRO A 27 -3.05 -9.77 3.12
CA PRO A 27 -2.75 -8.34 3.28
C PRO A 27 -1.66 -7.80 2.36
N ASN A 28 -0.61 -8.56 2.10
CA ASN A 28 0.46 -8.14 1.19
C ASN A 28 0.00 -8.07 -0.26
N VAL A 29 -0.82 -9.01 -0.73
CA VAL A 29 -1.37 -8.99 -2.09
C VAL A 29 -2.37 -7.83 -2.23
N ALA A 30 -3.24 -7.64 -1.24
CA ALA A 30 -4.15 -6.51 -1.20
C ALA A 30 -3.40 -5.16 -1.20
N ALA A 31 -2.27 -5.06 -0.49
CA ALA A 31 -1.44 -3.85 -0.50
C ALA A 31 -0.82 -3.55 -1.87
N ARG A 32 -0.42 -4.58 -2.63
CA ARG A 32 0.08 -4.41 -4.01
C ARG A 32 -1.01 -3.84 -4.92
N LEU A 33 -2.21 -4.45 -4.88
CA LEU A 33 -3.35 -3.99 -5.65
C LEU A 33 -3.75 -2.55 -5.28
N ALA A 34 -3.81 -2.25 -3.98
CA ALA A 34 -4.10 -0.91 -3.47
C ALA A 34 -3.08 0.12 -3.96
N PHE A 35 -1.78 -0.21 -3.92
CA PHE A 35 -0.73 0.70 -4.37
C PHE A 35 -0.92 1.14 -5.83
N PHE A 36 -1.08 0.18 -6.75
CA PHE A 36 -1.25 0.52 -8.17
C PHE A 36 -2.58 1.21 -8.44
N ARG A 37 -3.67 0.78 -7.78
CA ARG A 37 -4.97 1.44 -7.88
C ARG A 37 -4.92 2.91 -7.45
N SER A 38 -4.16 3.23 -6.41
CA SER A 38 -3.93 4.59 -5.93
C SER A 38 -3.09 5.43 -6.89
N VAL A 39 -2.08 4.81 -7.53
CA VAL A 39 -1.28 5.51 -8.55
C VAL A 39 -2.14 5.85 -9.77
N GLU A 40 -3.01 4.93 -10.18
CA GLU A 40 -3.98 5.11 -11.27
C GLU A 40 -5.09 6.12 -10.96
N SER A 41 -5.47 6.30 -9.69
CA SER A 41 -6.44 7.31 -9.25
C SER A 41 -5.85 8.72 -9.15
N GLU A 42 -4.60 8.91 -9.60
CA GLU A 42 -3.86 10.18 -9.54
C GLU A 42 -3.57 10.71 -8.14
N PHE A 43 -3.77 9.90 -7.09
CA PHE A 43 -3.38 10.29 -5.73
C PHE A 43 -1.88 10.60 -5.66
N ARG A 44 -1.50 11.64 -4.91
CA ARG A 44 -0.10 12.01 -4.69
C ARG A 44 0.14 12.28 -3.21
N TYR A 45 1.16 11.62 -2.69
CA TYR A 45 1.67 11.83 -1.34
C TYR A 45 2.26 13.23 -1.21
N SER A 46 1.81 13.97 -0.19
CA SER A 46 2.46 15.20 0.26
C SER A 46 2.95 15.03 1.70
N PRO A 47 4.25 15.26 1.99
CA PRO A 47 4.78 15.20 3.35
C PRO A 47 4.03 16.08 4.36
N GLU A 48 3.46 17.20 3.89
CA GLU A 48 2.73 18.17 4.71
C GLU A 48 1.32 17.70 5.08
N ARG A 49 0.69 16.89 4.21
CA ARG A 49 -0.71 16.46 4.37
C ARG A 49 -0.83 15.02 4.89
N ASP A 50 0.11 14.16 4.52
CA ASP A 50 0.03 12.71 4.69
C ASP A 50 1.03 12.19 5.73
N SER A 51 1.26 12.94 6.81
CA SER A 51 2.27 12.63 7.83
C SER A 51 1.83 11.53 8.82
N LYS A 52 1.14 10.48 8.36
CA LYS A 52 0.70 9.38 9.22
C LYS A 52 1.89 8.60 9.79
N LYS A 53 1.78 8.19 11.05
CA LYS A 53 2.77 7.34 11.71
C LYS A 53 2.63 5.89 11.19
N LEU A 54 3.76 5.24 10.95
CA LEU A 54 3.81 3.83 10.56
C LEU A 54 3.97 2.98 11.83
N ASP A 55 2.85 2.66 12.48
CA ASP A 55 2.76 2.01 13.79
C ASP A 55 2.03 0.67 13.76
N GLY A 56 1.93 0.05 12.58
CA GLY A 56 1.42 -1.31 12.41
C GLY A 56 2.28 -2.35 13.13
N SER A 57 1.69 -3.50 13.43
CA SER A 57 2.37 -4.61 14.10
C SER A 57 3.02 -5.57 13.11
N LEU A 58 2.57 -5.60 11.85
CA LEU A 58 3.16 -6.41 10.79
C LEU A 58 4.40 -5.74 10.19
N VAL A 59 5.56 -6.04 10.76
CA VAL A 59 6.87 -5.68 10.18
C VAL A 59 7.38 -6.83 9.31
N LEU A 60 7.29 -6.67 7.99
CA LEU A 60 7.73 -7.68 7.02
C LEU A 60 8.87 -7.15 6.16
N ASP A 61 9.62 -8.07 5.56
CA ASP A 61 10.64 -7.72 4.58
C ASP A 61 10.01 -7.17 3.29
N LYS A 62 10.76 -6.30 2.61
CA LYS A 62 10.37 -5.63 1.36
C LYS A 62 9.93 -6.64 0.30
N ILE A 63 10.64 -7.76 0.18
CA ILE A 63 10.31 -8.84 -0.77
C ILE A 63 8.98 -9.51 -0.39
N THR A 64 8.70 -9.70 0.90
CA THR A 64 7.43 -10.26 1.38
C THR A 64 6.24 -9.35 1.08
N TRP A 65 6.43 -8.03 1.25
CA TRP A 65 5.42 -7.03 0.89
C TRP A 65 5.18 -6.98 -0.62
N LEU A 66 6.23 -6.82 -1.41
CA LEU A 66 6.10 -6.45 -2.83
C LEU A 66 6.16 -7.64 -3.79
N GLY A 67 6.86 -8.72 -3.44
CA GLY A 67 7.03 -9.89 -4.31
C GLY A 67 7.61 -9.50 -5.67
N GLU A 68 6.99 -10.00 -6.74
CA GLU A 68 7.36 -9.68 -8.12
C GLU A 68 7.12 -8.22 -8.53
N THR A 69 6.27 -7.49 -7.80
CA THR A 69 5.98 -6.09 -8.12
C THR A 69 7.03 -5.12 -7.56
N LEU A 70 8.09 -5.63 -6.92
CA LEU A 70 9.11 -4.82 -6.25
C LEU A 70 9.73 -3.77 -7.18
N GLN A 71 10.21 -4.19 -8.36
CA GLN A 71 10.88 -3.31 -9.31
C GLN A 71 9.91 -2.24 -9.83
N ALA A 72 8.67 -2.63 -10.15
CA ALA A 72 7.64 -1.71 -10.62
C ALA A 72 7.27 -0.69 -9.54
N THR A 73 7.03 -1.12 -8.30
CA THR A 73 6.72 -0.22 -7.18
C THR A 73 7.86 0.77 -6.92
N GLU A 74 9.12 0.31 -6.89
CA GLU A 74 10.25 1.22 -6.68
C GLU A 74 10.44 2.20 -7.85
N LEU A 75 10.22 1.76 -9.10
CA LEU A 75 10.30 2.62 -10.28
C LEU A 75 9.24 3.72 -10.22
N VAL A 76 7.98 3.35 -9.97
CA VAL A 76 6.87 4.31 -9.85
C VAL A 76 7.16 5.34 -8.76
N LEU A 77 7.59 4.90 -7.57
CA LEU A 77 7.93 5.81 -6.48
C LEU A 77 9.10 6.75 -6.84
N LYS A 78 10.11 6.27 -7.57
CA LYS A 78 11.23 7.11 -8.03
C LYS A 78 10.79 8.14 -9.07
N MET A 79 9.87 7.79 -9.96
CA MET A 79 9.35 8.70 -10.98
C MET A 79 8.42 9.75 -10.38
N LEU A 80 7.56 9.36 -9.42
CA LEU A 80 6.63 10.28 -8.77
C LEU A 80 7.32 11.18 -7.73
N TYR A 81 8.34 10.66 -7.04
CA TYR A 81 8.97 11.33 -5.91
C TYR A 81 10.50 11.29 -5.99
N PRO A 82 11.11 11.85 -7.06
CA PRO A 82 12.55 11.72 -7.30
C PRO A 82 13.42 12.33 -6.21
N GLN A 83 12.91 13.33 -5.49
CA GLN A 83 13.64 14.07 -4.44
C GLN A 83 13.42 13.52 -3.03
N LEU A 84 12.54 12.52 -2.85
CA LEU A 84 12.27 11.99 -1.51
C LEU A 84 13.34 11.02 -1.05
N GLU A 85 13.84 11.25 0.16
CA GLU A 85 14.74 10.34 0.83
C GLU A 85 14.07 8.99 1.16
N GLN A 86 14.88 7.94 1.33
CA GLN A 86 14.42 6.59 1.66
C GLN A 86 13.47 6.53 2.87
N LYS A 87 13.73 7.32 3.91
CA LYS A 87 12.87 7.37 5.12
C LYS A 87 11.49 7.94 4.85
N ILE A 88 11.35 8.79 3.83
CA ILE A 88 10.08 9.40 3.44
C ILE A 88 9.39 8.55 2.36
N LEU A 89 10.17 7.91 1.48
CA LEU A 89 9.64 7.00 0.44
C LEU A 89 8.77 5.87 1.00
N ILE A 90 9.11 5.30 2.16
CA ILE A 90 8.25 4.31 2.82
C ILE A 90 6.90 4.90 3.24
N LYS A 91 6.87 6.17 3.67
CA LYS A 91 5.62 6.87 3.99
C LYS A 91 4.80 7.14 2.74
N ALA A 92 5.44 7.54 1.64
CA ALA A 92 4.78 7.71 0.35
C ALA A 92 4.13 6.40 -0.12
N TRP A 93 4.87 5.28 -0.06
CA TRP A 93 4.32 3.95 -0.34
C TRP A 93 3.12 3.62 0.56
N ALA A 94 3.26 3.82 1.88
CA ALA A 94 2.20 3.53 2.83
C ALA A 94 0.95 4.38 2.61
N ALA A 95 1.11 5.66 2.22
CA ALA A 95 0.01 6.55 1.89
C ALA A 95 -0.75 6.09 0.65
N HIS A 96 -0.05 5.66 -0.41
CA HIS A 96 -0.69 5.05 -1.59
C HIS A 96 -1.46 3.77 -1.24
N VAL A 97 -0.91 2.92 -0.36
CA VAL A 97 -1.63 1.73 0.09
C VAL A 97 -2.89 2.11 0.88
N ASP A 98 -2.83 3.14 1.71
CA ASP A 98 -3.97 3.63 2.52
C ASP A 98 -5.07 4.27 1.65
N ASP A 99 -4.68 5.04 0.64
CA ASP A 99 -5.61 5.59 -0.36
C ASP A 99 -6.27 4.48 -1.19
N GLY A 100 -5.46 3.57 -1.74
CA GLY A 100 -5.97 2.48 -2.58
C GLY A 100 -6.87 1.50 -1.84
N ILE A 101 -6.58 1.20 -0.56
CA ILE A 101 -7.44 0.31 0.23
C ILE A 101 -8.78 0.97 0.54
N ALA A 102 -8.87 2.31 0.60
CA ALA A 102 -10.14 3.00 0.79
C ALA A 102 -11.12 2.72 -0.36
N ALA A 103 -10.62 2.59 -1.59
CA ALA A 103 -11.41 2.19 -2.75
C ALA A 103 -11.81 0.69 -2.72
N LEU A 104 -10.99 -0.17 -2.09
CA LEU A 104 -11.14 -1.63 -2.12
C LEU A 104 -11.83 -2.23 -0.88
N ARG A 105 -11.85 -1.55 0.26
CA ARG A 105 -12.29 -2.12 1.56
C ARG A 105 -13.77 -2.41 1.69
N ASN A 106 -14.60 -1.89 0.77
CA ASN A 106 -16.05 -2.00 0.86
C ASN A 106 -16.58 -3.33 0.27
N TYR A 107 -15.75 -4.07 -0.46
CA TYR A 107 -16.15 -5.36 -1.03
C TYR A 107 -16.25 -6.44 0.05
N ARG A 108 -17.40 -7.14 0.07
CA ARG A 108 -17.71 -8.18 1.05
C ARG A 108 -17.64 -9.60 0.48
N SER A 109 -17.32 -9.73 -0.80
CA SER A 109 -17.13 -11.01 -1.47
C SER A 109 -15.99 -10.91 -2.48
N LEU A 110 -15.33 -12.04 -2.74
CA LEU A 110 -14.28 -12.11 -3.76
C LEU A 110 -14.81 -11.77 -5.16
N LYS A 111 -16.07 -12.14 -5.44
CA LYS A 111 -16.73 -11.86 -6.72
C LYS A 111 -16.93 -10.36 -6.96
N ASP A 112 -17.36 -9.63 -5.93
CA ASP A 112 -17.56 -8.18 -6.07
C ASP A 112 -16.21 -7.47 -6.16
N PHE A 113 -15.22 -7.94 -5.40
CA PHE A 113 -13.86 -7.45 -5.48
C PHE A 113 -13.29 -7.60 -6.89
N SER A 114 -13.33 -8.81 -7.48
CA SER A 114 -12.70 -9.08 -8.78
C SER A 114 -13.32 -8.31 -9.96
N LYS A 115 -14.58 -7.87 -9.84
CA LYS A 115 -15.25 -7.07 -10.88
C LYS A 115 -14.83 -5.60 -10.90
N ASN A 116 -14.15 -5.13 -9.86
CA ASN A 116 -13.87 -3.70 -9.65
C ASN A 116 -12.36 -3.41 -9.46
N ILE A 117 -11.51 -4.39 -9.74
CA ILE A 117 -10.07 -4.21 -9.88
C ILE A 117 -9.68 -4.13 -11.34
#